data_AF-A0A7S2QAV5-F1
#
_entry.id   AF-A0A7S2QAV5-F1
#
_cell.length_a   1.000
_cell.length_b   1.000
_cell.length_c   1.000
_cell.angle_alpha   90.00
_cell.angle_beta   90.00
_cell.angle_gamma   90.00
#
_symmetry.space_group_name_H-M   'P 1'
#
loop_
_entity.id
_entity.type
_entity.pdbx_description
1 polymer ?
#
loop_
_entity_poly.entity_id
_entity_poly.type
_entity_poly.pdbx_seq_one_letter_code
_entity_poly.pdbx_strand_id
1 'polypeptide(L)'
;SPVDLYTATLWLACGGAVAALSLVWVAIALLLLFGRAFRGLRDDRLLEEVEALAGEVESASRLPPRECYCALVSLKKKHPSLRLASVLNTVGPAWASFLHLAMDVGNIIILSSQGNWTLALPLAFTVGISALYAHRAAYSHHRLPKEVMLSLRRGMATDGCLKAIRSDKGVLRIPETVLKVYGLPFAAKGPVSVAFALGSILANWALVAKFVFNEFDLGVDSAGCSRARAKHM
;
A
#
# COMPACT_ATOMS: atom_id res chain seq x y z
N SER A 1 -12.73 -31.27 -24.54
CA SER A 1 -13.48 -30.28 -25.33
C SER A 1 -12.54 -29.13 -25.73
N PRO A 2 -12.80 -28.34 -26.78
CA PRO A 2 -11.98 -27.16 -27.10
C PRO A 2 -11.87 -26.15 -25.95
N VAL A 3 -12.85 -26.14 -25.02
CA VAL A 3 -12.85 -25.36 -23.78
C VAL A 3 -11.76 -25.84 -22.80
N ASP A 4 -11.50 -27.15 -22.73
CA ASP A 4 -10.48 -27.72 -21.84
C ASP A 4 -9.05 -27.41 -22.33
N LEU A 5 -8.84 -27.38 -23.65
CA LEU A 5 -7.54 -27.04 -24.23
C LEU A 5 -7.21 -25.56 -24.01
N TYR A 6 -8.18 -24.66 -24.21
CA TYR A 6 -8.02 -23.24 -23.97
C TYR A 6 -7.71 -22.93 -22.49
N THR A 7 -8.46 -23.52 -21.57
CA THR A 7 -8.21 -23.34 -20.13
C THR A 7 -6.84 -23.89 -19.71
N ALA A 8 -6.43 -25.06 -20.21
CA ALA A 8 -5.10 -25.61 -19.93
C ALA A 8 -3.96 -24.70 -20.44
N THR A 9 -4.06 -24.18 -21.67
CA THR A 9 -3.06 -23.26 -22.22
C THR A 9 -2.98 -21.94 -21.44
N LEU A 10 -4.12 -21.41 -21.00
CA LEU A 10 -4.17 -20.21 -20.15
C LEU A 10 -3.50 -20.47 -18.80
N TRP A 11 -3.78 -21.61 -18.16
CA TRP A 11 -3.13 -21.99 -16.90
C TRP A 11 -1.62 -22.17 -17.01
N LEU A 12 -1.16 -22.81 -18.08
CA LEU A 12 0.26 -22.96 -18.36
C LEU A 12 0.93 -21.60 -18.58
N ALA A 13 0.28 -20.70 -19.33
CA ALA A 13 0.79 -19.35 -19.56
C ALA A 13 0.84 -18.54 -18.25
N CYS A 14 -0.22 -18.56 -17.45
CA CYS A 14 -0.26 -17.90 -16.15
C CYS A 14 0.76 -18.49 -15.17
N GLY A 15 0.86 -19.81 -15.09
CA GLY A 15 1.85 -20.50 -14.25
C GLY A 15 3.28 -20.18 -14.66
N GLY A 16 3.57 -20.19 -15.97
CA GLY A 16 4.86 -19.78 -16.52
C GLY A 16 5.19 -18.32 -16.20
N ALA A 17 4.22 -17.41 -16.34
CA ALA A 17 4.39 -16.00 -15.99
C ALA A 17 4.66 -15.79 -14.49
N VAL A 18 3.92 -16.48 -13.61
CA VAL A 18 4.14 -16.42 -12.16
C VAL A 18 5.50 -16.98 -11.79
N ALA A 19 5.91 -18.11 -12.37
CA ALA A 19 7.24 -18.68 -12.14
C ALA A 19 8.36 -17.72 -12.61
N ALA A 20 8.23 -17.14 -13.80
CA ALA A 20 9.18 -16.17 -14.32
C ALA A 20 9.27 -14.91 -13.44
N LEU A 21 8.14 -14.33 -13.04
CA LEU A 21 8.10 -13.18 -12.14
C LEU A 21 8.69 -13.51 -10.76
N SER A 22 8.42 -14.70 -10.24
CA SER A 22 8.99 -15.16 -8.96
C SER A 22 10.50 -15.31 -9.05
N LEU A 23 11.02 -15.87 -10.14
CA LEU A 23 12.47 -15.98 -10.38
C LEU A 23 13.12 -14.61 -10.51
N VAL A 24 12.50 -13.68 -11.25
CA VAL A 24 12.97 -12.28 -11.34
C VAL A 24 13.00 -11.63 -9.96
N TRP A 25 11.95 -11.82 -9.16
CA TRP A 25 11.91 -11.29 -7.79
C TRP A 25 12.98 -11.89 -6.90
N VAL A 26 13.19 -13.21 -6.93
CA VAL A 26 14.28 -13.87 -6.19
C VAL A 26 15.63 -13.34 -6.64
N ALA A 27 15.86 -13.18 -7.95
CA ALA A 27 17.10 -12.61 -8.46
C ALA A 27 17.32 -11.17 -7.95
N ILE A 28 16.30 -10.32 -7.99
CA ILE A 28 16.35 -8.96 -7.44
C ILE A 28 16.63 -8.99 -5.94
N ALA A 29 15.94 -9.84 -5.17
CA ALA A 29 16.12 -9.96 -3.73
C ALA A 29 17.54 -10.44 -3.39
N LEU A 30 18.07 -11.43 -4.11
CA LEU A 30 19.45 -11.89 -3.95
C LEU A 30 20.45 -10.78 -4.32
N LEU A 31 20.21 -10.03 -5.39
CA LEU A 31 21.03 -8.88 -5.76
C LEU A 31 20.99 -7.80 -4.68
N LEU A 32 19.85 -7.52 -4.07
CA LEU A 32 19.73 -6.54 -2.98
C LEU A 32 20.40 -7.03 -1.68
N LEU A 33 20.25 -8.32 -1.34
CA LEU A 33 20.82 -8.90 -0.12
C LEU A 33 22.34 -9.09 -0.20
N PHE A 34 22.85 -9.56 -1.33
CA PHE A 34 24.26 -9.92 -1.51
C PHE A 34 25.05 -8.89 -2.30
N GLY A 35 24.39 -8.03 -3.08
CA GLY A 35 25.03 -6.97 -3.83
C GLY A 35 25.61 -5.92 -2.90
N ARG A 36 26.94 -5.79 -2.89
CA ARG A 36 27.65 -4.73 -2.16
C ARG A 36 27.22 -3.33 -2.61
N ALA A 37 26.77 -3.18 -3.86
CA ALA A 37 26.25 -1.93 -4.39
C ALA A 37 24.94 -1.46 -3.72
N PHE A 38 24.19 -2.38 -3.11
CA PHE A 38 22.91 -2.10 -2.43
C PHE A 38 23.02 -2.16 -0.90
N ARG A 39 24.19 -2.50 -0.35
CA ARG A 39 24.49 -2.22 1.05
C ARG A 39 24.70 -0.71 1.17
N GLY A 40 23.60 0.01 1.35
CA GLY A 40 23.63 1.45 1.57
C GLY A 40 24.63 1.74 2.67
N LEU A 41 25.73 2.42 2.32
CA LEU A 41 26.59 3.02 3.32
C LEU A 41 25.73 4.07 4.01
N ARG A 42 25.62 3.95 5.32
CA ARG A 42 24.92 4.93 6.13
C ARG A 42 25.61 6.29 5.93
N ASP A 43 24.90 7.21 5.29
CA ASP A 43 25.36 8.58 5.10
C ASP A 43 24.79 9.42 6.26
N ASP A 44 25.59 9.58 7.31
CA ASP A 44 25.18 10.34 8.50
C ASP A 44 24.84 11.79 8.17
N ARG A 45 25.49 12.39 7.17
CA ARG A 45 25.20 13.75 6.74
C ARG A 45 23.83 13.83 6.07
N LEU A 46 23.52 12.88 5.19
CA LEU A 46 22.19 12.81 4.58
C LEU A 46 21.10 12.61 5.64
N LEU A 47 21.36 11.79 6.65
CA LEU A 47 20.45 11.58 7.78
C LEU A 47 20.22 12.88 8.57
N GLU A 48 21.26 13.62 8.90
CA GLU A 48 21.14 14.93 9.57
C GLU A 48 20.34 15.94 8.73
N GLU A 49 20.57 16.00 7.41
CA GLU A 49 19.80 16.85 6.50
C GLU A 49 18.31 16.45 6.44
N VAL A 50 18.01 15.16 6.46
CA VAL A 50 16.63 14.63 6.50
C VAL A 50 15.96 14.94 7.84
N GLU A 51 16.67 14.80 8.96
CA GLU A 51 16.16 15.13 10.30
C GLU A 51 15.86 16.63 10.44
N ALA A 52 16.75 17.49 9.94
CA ALA A 52 16.54 18.94 9.91
C ALA A 52 15.31 19.30 9.07
N LEU A 53 15.19 18.73 7.86
CA LEU A 53 14.03 18.93 6.99
C LEU A 53 12.74 18.43 7.66
N ALA A 54 12.77 17.30 8.35
CA ALA A 54 11.62 16.77 9.09
C ALA A 54 11.17 17.73 10.20
N GLY A 55 12.10 18.35 10.93
CA GLY A 55 11.80 19.37 11.93
C GLY A 55 11.16 20.64 11.35
N GLU A 56 11.62 21.10 10.19
CA GLU A 56 11.00 22.22 9.47
C GLU A 56 9.57 21.88 8.98
N VAL A 57 9.38 20.68 8.45
CA VAL A 57 8.06 20.17 8.03
C VAL A 57 7.12 20.02 9.24
N GLU A 58 7.59 19.49 10.37
CA GLU A 58 6.80 19.38 11.60
C GLU A 58 6.36 20.76 12.09
N SER A 59 7.27 21.73 12.09
CA SER A 59 6.96 23.12 12.47
C SER A 59 5.91 23.74 11.55
N ALA A 60 6.05 23.57 10.23
CA ALA A 60 5.05 24.02 9.26
C ALA A 60 3.70 23.30 9.42
N SER A 61 3.69 22.04 9.84
CA SER A 61 2.47 21.25 10.04
C SER A 61 1.59 21.75 11.20
N ARG A 62 2.14 22.58 12.10
CA ARG A 62 1.40 23.20 13.21
C ARG A 62 0.64 24.46 12.78
N LEU A 63 0.92 25.00 11.60
CA LEU A 63 0.27 26.19 11.07
C LEU A 63 -1.15 25.89 10.53
N PRO A 64 -2.00 26.93 10.40
CA PRO A 64 -3.26 26.85 9.68
C PRO A 64 -3.08 26.33 8.24
N PRO A 65 -4.10 25.72 7.61
CA PRO A 65 -3.91 24.97 6.36
C PRO A 65 -3.23 25.74 5.22
N ARG A 66 -3.66 26.98 4.98
CA ARG A 66 -3.10 27.82 3.90
C ARG A 66 -1.66 28.24 4.19
N GLU A 67 -1.37 28.61 5.44
CA GLU A 67 -0.04 29.00 5.88
C GLU A 67 0.92 27.81 5.86
N CYS A 68 0.45 26.64 6.29
CA CYS A 68 1.15 25.36 6.18
C CYS A 68 1.56 25.10 4.72
N TYR A 69 0.62 25.22 3.78
CA TYR A 69 0.92 25.03 2.36
C TYR A 69 1.97 26.02 1.84
N CYS A 70 1.83 27.32 2.16
CA CYS A 70 2.80 28.34 1.77
C CYS A 70 4.20 28.06 2.35
N ALA A 71 4.28 27.63 3.61
CA ALA A 71 5.51 27.24 4.26
C ALA A 71 6.15 26.03 3.57
N LEU A 72 5.37 24.97 3.29
CA LEU A 72 5.84 23.78 2.59
C LEU A 72 6.28 24.08 1.14
N VAL A 73 5.60 24.99 0.44
CA VAL A 73 6.03 25.46 -0.90
C VAL A 73 7.37 26.18 -0.81
N SER A 74 7.59 26.96 0.25
CA SER A 74 8.85 27.66 0.49
C SER A 74 9.98 26.67 0.82
N LEU A 75 9.68 25.64 1.61
CA LEU A 75 10.60 24.52 1.86
C LEU A 75 10.93 23.75 0.57
N LYS A 76 9.95 23.49 -0.29
CA LYS A 76 10.17 22.83 -1.58
C LYS A 76 11.12 23.61 -2.49
N LYS A 77 11.14 24.95 -2.43
CA LYS A 77 12.11 25.76 -3.17
C LYS A 77 13.55 25.53 -2.68
N LYS A 78 13.73 25.31 -1.37
CA LYS A 78 15.03 24.97 -0.77
C LYS A 78 15.41 23.50 -0.98
N HIS A 79 14.41 22.61 -0.95
CA HIS A 79 14.55 21.16 -1.08
C HIS A 79 13.66 20.65 -2.23
N PRO A 80 14.13 20.70 -3.50
CA PRO A 80 13.32 20.32 -4.66
C PRO A 80 12.82 18.86 -4.66
N SER A 81 13.48 17.98 -3.90
CA SER A 81 13.08 16.59 -3.70
C SER A 81 11.83 16.43 -2.82
N LEU A 82 11.43 17.47 -2.06
CA LEU A 82 10.25 17.46 -1.21
C LEU A 82 8.97 17.31 -2.06
N ARG A 83 8.29 16.18 -1.87
CA ARG A 83 7.02 15.89 -2.55
C ARG A 83 5.85 16.39 -1.70
N LEU A 84 5.17 17.41 -2.19
CA LEU A 84 3.91 17.88 -1.60
C LEU A 84 2.77 16.90 -1.93
N ALA A 85 1.74 16.93 -1.08
CA ALA A 85 0.48 16.28 -1.37
C ALA A 85 -0.10 16.81 -2.68
N SER A 86 -0.47 15.89 -3.55
CA SER A 86 -1.15 16.10 -4.82
C SER A 86 -2.40 15.24 -4.86
N VAL A 87 -3.33 15.59 -5.76
CA VAL A 87 -4.56 14.80 -5.95
C VAL A 87 -4.21 13.34 -6.18
N LEU A 88 -3.24 13.04 -7.05
CA LEU A 88 -2.88 11.67 -7.38
C LEU A 88 -2.27 10.91 -6.19
N ASN A 89 -1.38 11.54 -5.40
CA ASN A 89 -0.71 10.84 -4.30
C ASN A 89 -1.53 10.80 -2.99
N THR A 90 -2.61 11.59 -2.89
CA THR A 90 -3.47 11.68 -1.71
C THR A 90 -4.81 10.99 -1.93
N VAL A 91 -5.50 11.30 -3.04
CA VAL A 91 -6.77 10.67 -3.40
C VAL A 91 -6.55 9.25 -3.89
N GLY A 92 -5.50 9.04 -4.71
CA GLY A 92 -5.22 7.74 -5.31
C GLY A 92 -5.15 6.61 -4.29
N PRO A 93 -4.32 6.70 -3.22
CA PRO A 93 -4.27 5.68 -2.19
C PRO A 93 -5.60 5.49 -1.45
N ALA A 94 -6.30 6.57 -1.11
CA ALA A 94 -7.58 6.47 -0.41
C ALA A 94 -8.65 5.77 -1.26
N TRP A 95 -8.70 6.10 -2.55
CA TRP A 95 -9.62 5.47 -3.50
C TRP A 95 -9.25 4.02 -3.80
N ALA A 96 -7.95 3.73 -3.92
CA ALA A 96 -7.44 2.39 -4.10
C ALA A 96 -7.93 1.48 -2.97
N SER A 97 -7.88 1.92 -1.70
CA SER A 97 -8.38 1.14 -0.57
C SER A 97 -9.85 0.73 -0.70
N PHE A 98 -10.72 1.62 -1.19
CA PHE A 98 -12.13 1.26 -1.44
C PHE A 98 -12.30 0.33 -2.62
N LEU A 99 -11.60 0.60 -3.72
CA LEU A 99 -11.65 -0.25 -4.91
C LEU A 99 -11.20 -1.66 -4.56
N HIS A 100 -10.15 -1.78 -3.75
CA HIS A 100 -9.67 -3.04 -3.22
C HIS A 100 -10.72 -3.77 -2.39
N LEU A 101 -11.28 -3.11 -1.38
CA LEU A 101 -12.33 -3.71 -0.55
C LEU A 101 -13.53 -4.17 -1.39
N ALA A 102 -13.92 -3.40 -2.40
CA ALA A 102 -14.99 -3.76 -3.32
C ALA A 102 -14.63 -4.99 -4.18
N MET A 103 -13.41 -5.05 -4.72
CA MET A 103 -12.92 -6.23 -5.44
C MET A 103 -12.90 -7.47 -4.54
N ASP A 104 -12.55 -7.33 -3.27
CA ASP A 104 -12.45 -8.44 -2.32
C ASP A 104 -13.84 -8.98 -1.97
N VAL A 105 -14.82 -8.10 -1.77
CA VAL A 105 -16.23 -8.47 -1.64
C VAL A 105 -16.72 -9.20 -2.89
N GLY A 106 -16.35 -8.71 -4.09
CA GLY A 106 -16.65 -9.39 -5.35
C GLY A 106 -16.08 -10.82 -5.40
N ASN A 107 -14.81 -10.98 -5.01
CA ASN A 107 -14.16 -12.30 -4.94
C ASN A 107 -14.86 -13.24 -3.93
N ILE A 108 -15.28 -12.73 -2.77
CA ILE A 108 -16.05 -13.50 -1.77
C ILE A 108 -17.37 -13.98 -2.35
N ILE A 109 -18.11 -13.10 -3.05
CA ILE A 109 -19.39 -13.45 -3.69
C ILE A 109 -19.17 -14.52 -4.76
N ILE A 110 -18.15 -14.35 -5.61
CA ILE A 110 -17.80 -15.34 -6.64
C ILE A 110 -17.47 -16.68 -5.99
N LEU A 111 -16.56 -16.74 -5.01
CA LEU A 111 -16.18 -17.99 -4.34
C LEU A 111 -17.36 -18.66 -3.63
N SER A 112 -18.21 -17.88 -2.97
CA SER A 112 -19.40 -18.37 -2.27
C SER A 112 -20.43 -18.95 -3.23
N SER A 113 -20.69 -18.26 -4.36
CA SER A 113 -21.63 -18.75 -5.40
C SER A 113 -21.17 -20.06 -6.05
N GLN A 114 -19.87 -20.37 -5.97
CA GLN A 114 -19.27 -21.60 -6.46
C GLN A 114 -19.19 -22.71 -5.39
N GLY A 115 -19.68 -22.44 -4.17
CA GLY A 115 -19.62 -23.39 -3.04
C GLY A 115 -18.24 -23.52 -2.40
N ASN A 116 -17.26 -22.67 -2.77
CA ASN A 116 -15.90 -22.73 -2.23
C ASN A 116 -15.79 -21.96 -0.90
N TRP A 117 -16.48 -22.46 0.12
CA TRP A 117 -16.51 -21.86 1.46
C TRP A 117 -15.15 -21.88 2.16
N THR A 118 -14.30 -22.86 1.83
CA THR A 118 -12.93 -22.96 2.34
C THR A 118 -12.06 -21.75 2.02
N LEU A 119 -12.30 -21.08 0.89
CA LEU A 119 -11.60 -19.84 0.53
C LEU A 119 -12.43 -18.59 0.80
N ALA A 120 -13.75 -18.67 0.64
CA ALA A 120 -14.64 -17.54 0.88
C ALA A 120 -14.63 -17.09 2.35
N LEU A 121 -14.65 -18.01 3.32
CA LEU A 121 -14.71 -17.67 4.74
C LEU A 121 -13.43 -16.98 5.25
N PRO A 122 -12.20 -17.50 4.99
CA PRO A 122 -10.98 -16.80 5.40
C PRO A 122 -10.84 -15.43 4.73
N LEU A 123 -11.21 -15.32 3.44
CA LEU A 123 -11.18 -14.05 2.72
C LEU A 123 -12.20 -13.05 3.30
N ALA A 124 -13.41 -13.51 3.62
CA ALA A 124 -14.43 -12.69 4.29
C ALA A 124 -13.97 -12.24 5.68
N PHE A 125 -13.27 -13.09 6.42
CA PHE A 125 -12.69 -12.74 7.71
C PHE A 125 -11.61 -11.66 7.57
N THR A 126 -10.67 -11.79 6.62
CA THR A 126 -9.64 -10.77 6.40
C THR A 126 -10.24 -9.44 5.95
N VAL A 127 -11.22 -9.48 5.04
CA VAL A 127 -11.96 -8.29 4.59
C VAL A 127 -12.75 -7.65 5.72
N GLY A 128 -13.38 -8.46 6.58
CA GLY A 128 -14.12 -8.00 7.75
C GLY A 128 -13.23 -7.28 8.76
N ILE A 129 -12.03 -7.79 9.02
CA ILE A 129 -11.04 -7.11 9.87
C ILE A 129 -10.61 -5.79 9.22
N SER A 130 -10.24 -5.80 7.93
CA SER A 130 -9.87 -4.57 7.21
C SER A 130 -10.98 -3.53 7.21
N ALA A 131 -12.23 -3.95 7.02
CA ALA A 131 -13.40 -3.08 7.09
C ALA A 131 -13.63 -2.53 8.50
N LEU A 132 -13.45 -3.34 9.54
CA LEU A 132 -13.55 -2.90 10.93
C LEU A 132 -12.45 -1.89 11.28
N TYR A 133 -11.22 -2.13 10.85
CA TYR A 133 -10.11 -1.19 11.00
C TYR A 133 -10.36 0.10 10.23
N ALA A 134 -10.82 0.02 8.98
CA ALA A 134 -11.19 1.19 8.19
C ALA A 134 -12.32 1.98 8.86
N HIS A 135 -13.34 1.30 9.39
CA HIS A 135 -14.42 1.93 10.13
C HIS A 135 -13.93 2.63 11.41
N ARG A 136 -13.06 1.97 12.19
CA ARG A 136 -12.45 2.55 13.39
C ARG A 136 -11.45 3.66 13.10
N ALA A 137 -10.72 3.59 11.99
CA ALA A 137 -9.78 4.63 11.59
C ALA A 137 -10.49 5.84 10.98
N ALA A 138 -11.59 5.60 10.25
CA ALA A 138 -12.33 6.59 9.48
C ALA A 138 -13.74 6.82 10.05
N TYR A 139 -13.88 7.01 11.37
CA TYR A 139 -15.12 7.09 12.19
C TYR A 139 -16.30 7.97 11.69
N SER A 140 -16.26 8.52 10.48
CA SER A 140 -17.43 8.95 9.73
C SER A 140 -17.12 8.85 8.23
N HIS A 141 -18.03 8.31 7.43
CA HIS A 141 -17.95 8.32 5.96
C HIS A 141 -17.72 9.74 5.38
N HIS A 142 -18.09 10.77 6.14
CA HIS A 142 -17.87 12.18 5.79
C HIS A 142 -16.49 12.71 6.18
N ARG A 143 -15.71 12.01 7.01
CA ARG A 143 -14.38 12.45 7.43
C ARG A 143 -13.33 12.21 6.35
N LEU A 144 -13.36 11.09 5.63
CA LEU A 144 -12.29 10.81 4.66
C LEU A 144 -12.23 11.85 3.52
N PRO A 145 -13.34 12.27 2.88
CA PRO A 145 -13.29 13.35 1.89
C PRO A 145 -12.81 14.67 2.50
N LYS A 146 -13.19 14.96 3.75
CA LYS A 146 -12.72 16.15 4.49
C LYS A 146 -11.22 16.09 4.77
N GLU A 147 -10.70 14.94 5.19
CA GLU A 147 -9.28 14.70 5.46
C GLU A 147 -8.43 14.75 4.19
N VAL A 148 -8.94 14.19 3.09
CA VAL A 148 -8.30 14.29 1.76
C VAL A 148 -8.23 15.76 1.33
N MET A 149 -9.35 16.48 1.42
CA MET A 149 -9.39 17.91 1.09
C MET A 149 -8.46 18.72 2.00
N LEU A 150 -8.43 18.42 3.30
CA LEU A 150 -7.53 19.05 4.25
C LEU A 150 -6.06 18.77 3.93
N SER A 151 -5.74 17.52 3.56
CA SER A 151 -4.38 17.13 3.14
C SER A 151 -3.93 17.89 1.90
N LEU A 152 -4.81 18.02 0.91
CA LEU A 152 -4.55 18.82 -0.29
C LEU A 152 -4.36 20.30 0.04
N ARG A 153 -5.22 20.86 0.91
CA ARG A 153 -5.11 22.26 1.35
C ARG A 153 -3.85 22.54 2.15
N ARG A 154 -3.35 21.55 2.90
CA ARG A 154 -2.11 21.64 3.67
C ARG A 154 -0.86 21.38 2.83
N GLY A 155 -0.98 20.63 1.74
CA GLY A 155 0.17 20.20 0.95
C GLY A 155 0.93 19.01 1.57
N MET A 156 0.35 18.35 2.56
CA MET A 156 0.89 17.14 3.20
C MET A 156 -0.26 16.22 3.64
N ALA A 157 0.00 14.91 3.73
CA ALA A 157 -0.99 13.96 4.23
C ALA A 157 -1.27 14.20 5.72
N THR A 158 -2.54 14.35 6.09
CA THR A 158 -2.94 14.47 7.50
C THR A 158 -2.87 13.12 8.20
N ASP A 159 -2.80 13.14 9.54
CA ASP A 159 -2.83 11.92 10.35
C ASP A 159 -4.08 11.07 10.08
N GLY A 160 -5.23 11.71 9.85
CA GLY A 160 -6.48 11.03 9.50
C GLY A 160 -6.37 10.33 8.14
N CYS A 161 -5.83 11.02 7.12
CA CYS A 161 -5.58 10.45 5.81
C CYS A 161 -4.57 9.29 5.87
N LEU A 162 -3.47 9.46 6.61
CA LEU A 162 -2.45 8.42 6.81
C LEU A 162 -3.01 7.22 7.56
N LYS A 163 -3.83 7.42 8.60
CA LYS A 163 -4.50 6.32 9.31
C LYS A 163 -5.43 5.53 8.40
N ALA A 164 -6.21 6.20 7.55
CA ALA A 164 -7.06 5.53 6.57
C ALA A 164 -6.24 4.74 5.53
N ILE A 165 -5.16 5.32 5.02
CA ILE A 165 -4.24 4.62 4.12
C ILE A 165 -3.55 3.45 4.82
N ARG A 166 -3.23 3.57 6.12
CA ARG A 166 -2.60 2.51 6.91
C ARG A 166 -3.58 1.41 7.31
N SER A 167 -4.87 1.69 7.51
CA SER A 167 -5.85 0.62 7.73
C SER A 167 -5.94 -0.36 6.56
N ASP A 168 -5.55 0.10 5.37
CA ASP A 168 -5.50 -0.70 4.15
C ASP A 168 -4.15 -1.40 3.93
N LYS A 169 -3.11 -0.96 4.64
CA LYS A 169 -1.73 -1.45 4.51
C LYS A 169 -1.33 -2.18 5.78
N GLY A 170 -1.23 -3.50 5.71
CA GLY A 170 -0.76 -4.24 6.86
C GLY A 170 -0.47 -5.69 6.58
N VAL A 171 -0.04 -6.36 7.64
CA VAL A 171 0.25 -7.80 7.69
C VAL A 171 -0.92 -8.63 7.14
N LEU A 172 -2.16 -8.16 7.26
CA LEU A 172 -3.35 -8.85 6.75
C LEU A 172 -3.40 -8.96 5.21
N ARG A 173 -2.73 -8.06 4.48
CA ARG A 173 -2.68 -8.10 3.01
C ARG A 173 -1.82 -9.24 2.47
N ILE A 174 -0.86 -9.72 3.25
CA ILE A 174 -0.02 -10.86 2.89
C ILE A 174 -0.85 -12.17 2.80
N PRO A 175 -1.52 -12.65 3.87
CA PRO A 175 -2.32 -13.87 3.81
C PRO A 175 -3.49 -13.72 2.84
N GLU A 176 -4.08 -12.54 2.72
CA GLU A 176 -5.13 -12.27 1.73
C GLU A 176 -4.63 -12.45 0.29
N THR A 177 -3.42 -11.98 -0.03
CA THR A 177 -2.80 -12.18 -1.34
C THR A 177 -2.54 -13.67 -1.60
N VAL A 178 -2.08 -14.42 -0.59
CA VAL A 178 -1.90 -15.87 -0.69
C VAL A 178 -3.22 -16.57 -1.00
N LEU A 179 -4.30 -16.22 -0.29
CA LEU A 179 -5.63 -16.76 -0.52
C LEU A 179 -6.16 -16.46 -1.93
N LYS A 180 -5.93 -15.24 -2.44
CA LYS A 180 -6.34 -14.86 -3.80
C LYS A 180 -5.57 -15.61 -4.87
N VAL A 181 -4.25 -15.75 -4.71
CA VAL A 181 -3.42 -16.52 -5.65
C VAL A 181 -3.83 -17.98 -5.66
N TYR A 182 -4.03 -18.58 -4.48
CA TYR A 182 -4.53 -19.94 -4.35
C TYR A 182 -5.96 -20.12 -4.89
N GLY A 183 -6.80 -19.08 -4.76
CA GLY A 183 -8.18 -19.06 -5.25
C GLY A 183 -8.33 -18.80 -6.74
N LEU A 184 -7.28 -18.37 -7.43
CA LEU A 184 -7.32 -18.00 -8.85
C LEU A 184 -7.87 -19.14 -9.75
N PRO A 185 -7.48 -20.43 -9.55
CA PRO A 185 -8.03 -21.57 -10.28
C PRO A 185 -9.56 -21.68 -10.27
N PHE A 186 -10.15 -21.32 -9.14
CA PHE A 186 -11.58 -21.42 -8.92
C PHE A 186 -12.32 -20.18 -9.46
N ALA A 187 -11.70 -19.00 -9.35
CA ALA A 187 -12.26 -17.75 -9.84
C ALA A 187 -12.25 -17.63 -11.38
N ALA A 188 -11.33 -18.28 -12.09
CA ALA A 188 -11.08 -18.11 -13.52
C ALA A 188 -12.09 -18.81 -14.46
N LYS A 189 -13.40 -18.64 -14.24
CA LYS A 189 -14.46 -19.24 -15.08
C LYS A 189 -14.75 -18.49 -16.38
N GLY A 190 -14.18 -17.30 -16.55
CA GLY A 190 -14.36 -16.48 -17.75
C GLY A 190 -13.40 -15.29 -17.77
N PRO A 191 -13.21 -14.64 -18.92
CA PRO A 191 -12.19 -13.60 -19.11
C PRO A 191 -12.37 -12.40 -18.17
N VAL A 192 -13.63 -12.01 -17.91
CA VAL A 192 -13.94 -10.92 -16.96
C VAL A 192 -13.53 -11.31 -15.53
N SER A 193 -13.87 -12.53 -15.10
CA SER A 193 -13.52 -13.02 -13.76
C SER A 193 -12.01 -13.16 -13.58
N VAL A 194 -11.30 -13.61 -14.62
CA VAL A 194 -9.83 -13.65 -14.66
C VAL A 194 -9.25 -12.25 -14.52
N ALA A 195 -9.76 -11.27 -15.27
CA ALA A 195 -9.29 -9.89 -15.21
C ALA A 195 -9.51 -9.28 -13.81
N PHE A 196 -10.67 -9.51 -13.18
CA PHE A 196 -10.94 -9.06 -11.82
C PHE A 196 -10.02 -9.71 -10.79
N ALA A 197 -9.83 -11.03 -10.86
CA ALA A 197 -8.98 -11.75 -9.93
C ALA A 197 -7.50 -11.34 -10.07
N LEU A 198 -6.99 -11.24 -11.30
CA LEU A 198 -5.62 -10.77 -11.55
C LEU A 198 -5.43 -9.31 -11.14
N GLY A 199 -6.39 -8.43 -11.47
CA GLY A 199 -6.35 -7.03 -11.06
C GLY A 199 -6.29 -6.87 -9.54
N SER A 200 -7.10 -7.65 -8.82
CA SER A 200 -7.11 -7.68 -7.35
C SER A 200 -5.76 -8.16 -6.78
N ILE A 201 -5.15 -9.20 -7.36
CA ILE A 201 -3.83 -9.71 -6.95
C ILE A 201 -2.74 -8.65 -7.21
N LEU A 202 -2.67 -8.09 -8.42
CA LEU A 202 -1.64 -7.12 -8.80
C LEU A 202 -1.70 -5.87 -7.93
N ALA A 203 -2.90 -5.38 -7.67
CA ALA A 203 -3.06 -4.17 -6.90
C ALA A 203 -2.79 -4.45 -5.39
N ASN A 204 -3.12 -5.64 -4.86
CA ASN A 204 -2.69 -6.07 -3.52
C ASN A 204 -1.17 -6.14 -3.44
N TRP A 205 -0.51 -6.68 -4.47
CA TRP A 205 0.93 -6.80 -4.51
C TRP A 205 1.61 -5.43 -4.51
N ALA A 206 1.09 -4.46 -5.27
CA ALA A 206 1.57 -3.08 -5.24
C ALA A 206 1.42 -2.44 -3.84
N LEU A 207 0.31 -2.70 -3.15
CA LEU A 207 0.09 -2.21 -1.79
C LEU A 207 1.03 -2.87 -0.77
N VAL A 208 1.21 -4.20 -0.85
CA VAL A 208 2.13 -4.96 0.01
C VAL A 208 3.58 -4.52 -0.23
N ALA A 209 4.02 -4.38 -1.48
CA ALA A 209 5.36 -3.91 -1.80
C ALA A 209 5.63 -2.53 -1.19
N LYS A 210 4.66 -1.60 -1.33
CA LYS A 210 4.76 -0.27 -0.71
C LYS A 210 4.72 -0.33 0.82
N PHE A 211 3.94 -1.22 1.41
CA PHE A 211 3.91 -1.42 2.86
C PHE A 211 5.24 -1.96 3.37
N VAL A 212 5.77 -3.01 2.75
CA VAL A 212 7.07 -3.60 3.12
C VAL A 212 8.19 -2.58 2.98
N PHE A 213 8.22 -1.81 1.88
CA PHE A 213 9.17 -0.71 1.72
C PHE A 213 9.01 0.33 2.84
N ASN A 214 7.79 0.79 3.09
CA ASN A 214 7.56 1.81 4.13
C ASN A 214 7.83 1.31 5.56
N GLU A 215 7.60 0.03 5.87
CA GLU A 215 7.71 -0.49 7.24
C GLU A 215 9.11 -1.03 7.54
N PHE A 216 9.75 -1.71 6.58
CA PHE A 216 11.08 -2.30 6.78
C PHE A 216 12.22 -1.38 6.32
N ASP A 217 12.00 -0.54 5.30
CA ASP A 217 13.02 0.40 4.81
C ASP A 217 12.92 1.76 5.53
N LEU A 218 11.70 2.24 5.81
CA LEU A 218 11.45 3.52 6.48
C LEU A 218 10.92 3.39 7.93
N GLY A 219 10.37 2.25 8.33
CA GLY A 219 9.71 2.09 9.64
C GLY A 219 10.68 2.02 10.83
N VAL A 220 11.97 1.78 10.56
CA VAL A 220 13.05 1.95 11.56
C VAL A 220 13.20 3.42 12.00
N ASP A 221 12.67 4.39 11.22
CA ASP A 221 12.84 5.82 11.50
C ASP A 221 12.06 6.32 12.72
N SER A 222 10.96 5.67 13.10
CA SER A 222 10.23 6.04 14.32
C SER A 222 10.96 5.58 15.60
N ALA A 223 11.73 4.49 15.53
CA ALA A 223 12.62 4.08 16.62
C ALA A 223 13.91 4.93 16.66
N GLY A 224 14.38 5.42 15.50
CA GLY A 224 15.53 6.32 15.38
C GLY A 224 15.28 7.74 15.92
N CYS A 225 14.22 8.41 15.46
CA CYS A 225 13.88 9.78 15.88
C CYS A 225 13.55 9.87 17.38
N SER A 226 12.94 8.82 17.96
CA SER A 226 12.67 8.76 19.40
C SER A 226 13.97 8.77 20.23
N ARG A 227 15.05 8.19 19.70
CA ARG A 227 16.38 8.16 20.32
C ARG A 227 17.09 9.51 20.23
N ALA A 228 16.89 10.26 19.15
CA ALA A 228 17.39 11.63 19.01
C ALA A 228 16.66 12.59 19.97
N ARG A 229 15.33 12.45 20.10
CA ARG A 229 14.52 13.25 21.04
C ARG A 229 14.93 13.05 22.50
N ALA A 230 15.32 11.83 22.88
CA ALA A 230 15.80 11.50 24.23
C ALA A 230 17.20 12.05 24.55
N LYS A 231 17.97 12.51 23.56
CA LYS A 231 19.29 13.14 23.78
C LYS A 231 19.21 14.66 23.99
N HIS A 232 18.08 15.27 23.67
CA HIS A 232 17.87 16.73 23.75
C HIS A 232 16.85 17.14 24.83
N MET A 233 16.43 16.20 25.68
CA MET A 233 15.73 16.44 26.94
C MET A 233 16.67 16.09 28.09
#